data_AF-A0A168HMS0-F1
#
_entry.id   AF-A0A168HMS0-F1
#
_cell.length_a   1.000
_cell.length_b   1.000
_cell.length_c   1.000
_cell.angle_alpha   90.00
_cell.angle_beta   90.00
_cell.angle_gamma   90.00
#
_symmetry.space_group_name_H-M   'P 1'
#
loop_
_entity.id
_entity.type
_entity.pdbx_description
1 polymer ?
#
loop_
_entity_poly.entity_id
_entity_poly.type
_entity_poly.pdbx_seq_one_letter_code
_entity_poly.pdbx_strand_id
1 'polypeptide(L)'
;MAVKPVSTLSMNSYQYTEHDSSHYASYNYHQDDDDDHHHHNGDDLKLPPLTIDHPSGTTSSLAIASPASIPSPITPIAHTSNKQLSPEAQVEAFVHEGISFHEKGQLEKATQHFRIGAEKGNPIGMFLYGVSLRHGWGCKKNEHAAFQYLQKAAEHAVEDLANIKNTVNASASKGELIMAIYELGVSFRHGWGCKKNKESAVQFFKIAADLGDPDAQNDLGHCYYHGQGVKKDLYLAAKYYRKADKQGQGIMGNSWIWKPKYDKPK
;
A
#
# COMPACT_ATOMS: atom_id res chain seq x y z
N MET A 1 3.69 5.42 39.18
CA MET A 1 2.90 4.68 38.18
C MET A 1 3.77 4.51 36.95
N ALA A 2 4.07 3.27 36.56
CA ALA A 2 4.97 2.97 35.45
C ALA A 2 4.29 3.30 34.10
N VAL A 3 4.96 4.11 33.29
CA VAL A 3 4.58 4.39 31.90
C VAL A 3 4.85 3.11 31.11
N LYS A 4 3.80 2.45 30.62
CA LYS A 4 3.93 1.31 29.72
C LYS A 4 4.45 1.79 28.36
N PRO A 5 5.34 1.05 27.69
CA PRO A 5 5.85 1.44 26.38
C PRO A 5 4.72 1.49 25.35
N VAL A 6 4.80 2.46 24.43
CA VAL A 6 3.91 2.64 23.29
C VAL A 6 3.95 1.36 22.46
N SER A 7 2.82 0.65 22.44
CA SER A 7 2.59 -0.50 21.58
C SER A 7 2.78 -0.07 20.13
N THR A 8 3.73 -0.69 19.43
CA THR A 8 3.81 -0.63 17.97
C THR A 8 2.53 -1.25 17.43
N LEU A 9 1.53 -0.42 17.15
CA LEU A 9 0.32 -0.81 16.43
C LEU A 9 0.74 -1.12 14.99
N SER A 10 1.12 -2.36 14.76
CA SER A 10 1.12 -2.93 13.42
C SER A 10 -0.34 -3.01 12.98
N MET A 11 -0.71 -2.24 11.96
CA MET A 11 -2.02 -2.24 11.31
C MET A 11 -2.32 -3.53 10.52
N ASN A 12 -1.84 -4.69 11.02
CA ASN A 12 -2.35 -6.01 10.63
C ASN A 12 -3.86 -6.18 10.92
N SER A 13 -4.51 -5.17 11.49
CA SER A 13 -5.95 -5.10 11.76
C SER A 13 -6.73 -4.21 10.80
N TYR A 14 -6.15 -3.75 9.67
CA TYR A 14 -6.98 -3.50 8.47
C TYR A 14 -7.50 -4.84 7.93
N GLN A 15 -8.25 -5.58 8.77
CA GLN A 15 -9.40 -6.27 8.25
C GLN A 15 -10.26 -5.14 7.71
N TYR A 16 -10.26 -4.98 6.39
CA TYR A 16 -11.41 -4.45 5.68
C TYR A 16 -12.61 -5.17 6.29
N THR A 17 -13.26 -4.52 7.25
CA THR A 17 -14.45 -5.08 7.88
C THR A 17 -15.43 -5.35 6.76
N GLU A 18 -16.13 -6.47 6.84
CA GLU A 18 -16.97 -7.14 5.82
C GLU A 18 -18.07 -6.28 5.14
N HIS A 19 -18.02 -4.95 5.30
CA HIS A 19 -18.86 -3.95 4.68
C HIS A 19 -18.15 -2.94 3.75
N ASP A 20 -16.81 -2.87 3.71
CA ASP A 20 -16.08 -2.03 2.75
C ASP A 20 -15.78 -2.81 1.46
N SER A 21 -16.32 -2.33 0.34
CA SER A 21 -16.55 -3.08 -0.89
C SER A 21 -15.31 -3.47 -1.71
N SER A 22 -14.10 -3.51 -1.15
CA SER A 22 -12.93 -4.11 -1.82
C SER A 22 -12.90 -5.63 -1.69
N HIS A 23 -13.48 -6.19 -0.62
CA HIS A 23 -13.56 -7.65 -0.43
C HIS A 23 -14.58 -8.34 -1.36
N TYR A 24 -15.48 -7.57 -2.00
CA TYR A 24 -16.46 -8.09 -2.95
C TYR A 24 -16.10 -7.85 -4.42
N ALA A 25 -15.24 -6.87 -4.73
CA ALA A 25 -14.83 -6.58 -6.10
C ALA A 25 -13.95 -7.69 -6.71
N SER A 26 -13.31 -8.51 -5.88
CA SER A 26 -12.47 -9.65 -6.31
C SER A 26 -13.19 -11.00 -6.32
N TYR A 27 -14.41 -11.11 -5.76
CA TYR A 27 -15.18 -12.36 -5.75
C TYR A 27 -16.32 -12.42 -6.79
N ASN A 28 -16.65 -11.29 -7.43
CA ASN A 28 -17.52 -11.26 -8.60
C ASN A 28 -16.69 -11.24 -9.90
N TYR A 29 -15.96 -12.32 -10.17
CA TYR A 29 -15.41 -12.60 -11.52
C TYR A 29 -16.51 -13.03 -12.52
N HIS A 30 -17.73 -12.56 -12.35
CA HIS A 30 -18.84 -12.81 -13.26
C HIS A 30 -19.20 -11.51 -13.97
N GLN A 31 -18.79 -11.44 -15.24
CA GLN A 31 -19.31 -10.58 -16.30
C GLN A 31 -19.20 -9.06 -16.07
N ASP A 32 -18.03 -8.50 -16.37
CA ASP A 32 -17.92 -7.15 -16.95
C ASP A 32 -17.18 -7.28 -18.29
N ASP A 33 -17.70 -8.14 -19.16
CA ASP A 33 -17.48 -8.06 -20.60
C ASP A 33 -18.64 -7.23 -21.16
N ASP A 34 -18.53 -5.90 -21.10
CA ASP A 34 -19.29 -5.04 -21.99
C ASP A 34 -18.38 -3.92 -22.50
N ASP A 35 -18.27 -3.92 -23.83
CA ASP A 35 -17.61 -2.93 -24.66
C ASP A 35 -18.20 -1.55 -24.42
N ASP A 36 -17.42 -0.61 -23.88
CA ASP A 36 -17.75 0.81 -23.99
C ASP A 36 -16.68 1.54 -24.80
N HIS A 37 -16.93 1.58 -26.11
CA HIS A 37 -16.29 2.47 -27.05
C HIS A 37 -16.74 3.92 -26.81
N HIS A 38 -16.08 4.62 -25.89
CA HIS A 38 -16.11 6.08 -25.87
C HIS A 38 -14.76 6.67 -26.25
N HIS A 39 -14.67 7.13 -27.51
CA HIS A 39 -13.63 8.01 -27.99
C HIS A 39 -13.73 9.36 -27.28
N HIS A 40 -12.69 9.72 -26.53
CA HIS A 40 -12.37 11.11 -26.23
C HIS A 40 -10.87 11.33 -26.38
N ASN A 41 -10.55 12.28 -27.26
CA ASN A 41 -9.21 12.79 -27.52
C ASN A 41 -8.78 13.71 -26.37
N GLY A 42 -7.56 13.55 -25.89
CA GLY A 42 -6.96 14.42 -24.89
C GLY A 42 -5.60 13.88 -24.43
N ASP A 43 -4.55 14.49 -24.97
CA ASP A 43 -3.15 14.56 -24.55
C ASP A 43 -2.53 13.37 -23.79
N ASP A 44 -1.70 12.62 -24.52
CA ASP A 44 -0.87 11.52 -24.03
C ASP A 44 0.15 11.99 -22.98
N LEU A 45 -0.22 11.90 -21.69
CA LEU A 45 0.75 11.87 -20.59
C LEU A 45 1.48 10.53 -20.60
N LYS A 46 2.51 10.45 -21.44
CA LYS A 46 3.42 9.30 -21.53
C LYS A 46 4.34 9.30 -20.30
N LEU A 47 3.98 8.54 -19.28
CA LEU A 47 4.81 8.35 -18.07
C LEU A 47 6.04 7.46 -18.41
N PRO A 48 7.24 7.78 -17.90
CA PRO A 48 8.40 6.91 -18.04
C PRO A 48 8.31 5.68 -17.12
N PRO A 49 8.85 4.51 -17.54
CA PRO A 49 8.81 3.29 -16.73
C PRO A 49 9.76 3.37 -15.53
N LEU A 50 9.29 2.91 -14.37
CA LEU A 50 10.11 2.72 -13.17
C LEU A 50 10.96 1.45 -13.31
N THR A 51 12.24 1.57 -13.65
CA THR A 51 13.20 0.45 -13.72
C THR A 51 14.12 0.44 -12.49
N ILE A 52 14.18 -0.68 -11.77
CA ILE A 52 15.12 -0.93 -10.66
C ILE A 52 16.14 -1.98 -11.10
N ASP A 53 17.41 -1.59 -11.20
CA ASP A 53 18.55 -2.49 -11.45
C ASP A 53 19.09 -3.08 -10.14
N HIS A 54 19.41 -4.38 -10.13
CA HIS A 54 20.03 -5.09 -8.99
C HIS A 54 21.52 -5.33 -9.21
N PRO A 55 22.38 -5.06 -8.19
CA PRO A 55 23.68 -5.72 -8.11
C PRO A 55 23.92 -6.53 -6.82
N SER A 56 24.70 -7.59 -7.02
CA SER A 56 25.09 -8.72 -6.16
C SER A 56 26.31 -8.49 -5.25
N GLY A 57 26.40 -9.25 -4.15
CA GLY A 57 27.62 -9.55 -3.35
C GLY A 57 27.94 -8.53 -2.23
N THR A 58 28.56 -8.83 -1.10
CA THR A 58 29.24 -10.03 -0.57
C THR A 58 29.36 -9.88 0.97
N THR A 59 29.82 -10.93 1.64
CA THR A 59 29.84 -11.31 3.07
C THR A 59 30.73 -10.50 4.05
N SER A 60 30.52 -10.73 5.37
CA SER A 60 31.50 -10.76 6.51
C SER A 60 31.14 -9.78 7.64
N SER A 61 31.33 -10.01 8.95
CA SER A 61 31.55 -11.15 9.86
C SER A 61 31.39 -10.58 11.29
N LEU A 62 31.07 -11.45 12.24
CA LEU A 62 30.83 -11.22 13.66
C LEU A 62 32.01 -10.58 14.41
N ALA A 63 31.70 -9.85 15.49
CA ALA A 63 32.54 -9.79 16.69
C ALA A 63 31.69 -9.57 17.95
N ILE A 64 31.96 -10.41 18.96
CA ILE A 64 31.36 -10.48 20.30
C ILE A 64 32.44 -9.99 21.28
N ALA A 65 32.10 -9.15 22.26
CA ALA A 65 32.75 -9.12 23.59
C ALA A 65 32.01 -8.21 24.59
N SER A 66 31.25 -8.85 25.49
CA SER A 66 31.34 -8.85 26.97
C SER A 66 31.69 -7.60 27.82
N PRO A 67 31.30 -7.63 29.13
CA PRO A 67 30.66 -6.50 29.82
C PRO A 67 31.52 -5.91 30.96
N ALA A 68 31.11 -4.76 31.50
CA ALA A 68 31.10 -4.49 32.94
C ALA A 68 30.61 -3.06 33.27
N SER A 69 30.00 -2.95 34.45
CA SER A 69 30.07 -1.82 35.40
C SER A 69 28.78 -1.01 35.60
N ILE A 70 28.17 -1.28 36.74
CA ILE A 70 27.18 -0.44 37.44
C ILE A 70 27.93 0.72 38.10
N PRO A 71 27.34 1.93 38.14
CA PRO A 71 27.27 2.65 39.41
C PRO A 71 25.89 3.27 39.72
N SER A 72 25.53 3.09 40.99
CA SER A 72 24.66 3.80 41.96
C SER A 72 23.74 4.99 41.59
N PRO A 73 22.67 5.24 42.39
CA PRO A 73 21.50 6.01 41.98
C PRO A 73 21.68 7.52 42.16
N ILE A 74 21.26 8.30 41.16
CA ILE A 74 21.11 9.75 41.24
C ILE A 74 19.61 10.07 41.32
N THR A 75 19.24 10.86 42.32
CA THR A 75 17.91 11.39 42.64
C THR A 75 17.31 12.21 41.48
N PRO A 76 15.97 12.29 41.35
CA PRO A 76 15.33 12.88 40.18
C PRO A 76 15.25 14.40 40.29
N ILE A 77 15.97 15.11 39.42
CA ILE A 77 15.66 16.51 39.12
C ILE A 77 14.50 16.49 38.13
N ALA A 78 13.32 16.88 38.62
CA ALA A 78 12.15 17.14 37.81
C ALA A 78 12.41 18.36 36.92
N HIS A 79 12.88 18.12 35.69
CA HIS A 79 12.67 19.02 34.58
C HIS A 79 11.53 18.44 33.74
N THR A 80 10.31 18.89 34.01
CA THR A 80 9.21 18.85 33.06
C THR A 80 9.57 19.74 31.88
N SER A 81 10.40 19.23 30.97
CA SER A 81 10.62 19.83 29.66
C SER A 81 9.29 19.69 28.90
N ASN A 82 8.58 20.80 28.75
CA ASN A 82 7.46 20.93 27.83
C ASN A 82 8.02 20.81 26.40
N LYS A 83 8.22 19.58 25.93
CA LYS A 83 8.87 19.29 24.65
C LYS A 83 7.84 19.47 23.55
N GLN A 84 7.75 20.69 23.02
CA GLN A 84 6.94 21.00 21.85
C GLN A 84 7.39 20.08 20.69
N LEU A 85 6.46 19.31 20.14
CA LEU A 85 6.71 18.37 19.04
C LEU A 85 7.26 19.11 17.81
N SER A 86 8.13 18.48 17.02
CA SER A 86 8.53 19.05 15.73
C SER A 86 7.31 19.17 14.79
N PRO A 87 7.35 20.04 13.77
CA PRO A 87 6.26 20.16 12.80
C PRO A 87 5.88 18.82 12.17
N GLU A 88 6.85 17.97 11.85
CA GLU A 88 6.63 16.64 11.25
C GLU A 88 5.94 15.70 12.26
N ALA A 89 6.41 15.69 13.51
CA ALA A 89 5.81 14.86 14.56
C ALA A 89 4.37 15.30 14.90
N GLN A 90 4.05 16.59 14.74
CA GLN A 90 2.68 17.07 14.86
C GLN A 90 1.80 16.56 13.71
N VAL A 91 2.31 16.54 12.48
CA VAL A 91 1.57 16.03 11.31
C VAL A 91 1.30 14.53 11.44
N GLU A 92 2.30 13.75 11.86
CA GLU A 92 2.13 12.32 12.15
C GLU A 92 1.05 12.09 13.22
N ALA A 93 1.05 12.90 14.29
CA ALA A 93 0.02 12.82 15.33
C ALA A 93 -1.39 13.10 14.78
N PHE A 94 -1.55 14.07 13.87
CA PHE A 94 -2.84 14.33 13.22
C PHE A 94 -3.30 13.15 12.36
N VAL A 95 -2.41 12.52 11.60
CA VAL A 95 -2.76 11.35 10.77
C VAL A 95 -3.19 10.18 11.66
N HIS A 96 -2.46 9.91 12.75
CA HIS A 96 -2.83 8.90 13.75
C HIS A 96 -4.19 9.18 14.42
N GLU A 97 -4.48 10.43 14.74
CA GLU A 97 -5.79 10.81 15.27
C GLU A 97 -6.90 10.58 14.23
N GLY A 98 -6.65 10.91 12.96
CA GLY A 98 -7.53 10.61 11.85
C GLY A 98 -7.89 9.14 11.73
N ILE A 99 -6.89 8.25 11.86
CA ILE A 99 -7.10 6.79 11.88
C ILE A 99 -8.01 6.41 13.04
N SER A 100 -7.77 6.94 14.24
CA SER A 100 -8.63 6.66 15.39
C SER A 100 -10.07 7.15 15.18
N PHE A 101 -10.28 8.27 14.49
CA PHE A 101 -11.63 8.72 14.11
C PHE A 101 -12.28 7.77 13.10
N HIS A 102 -11.52 7.26 12.13
CA HIS A 102 -12.00 6.31 11.14
C HIS A 102 -12.50 5.02 11.80
N GLU A 103 -11.70 4.44 12.71
CA GLU A 103 -12.06 3.24 13.48
C GLU A 103 -13.32 3.42 14.34
N LYS A 104 -13.61 4.66 14.76
CA LYS A 104 -14.81 5.02 15.51
C LYS A 104 -16.01 5.38 14.61
N GLY A 105 -15.87 5.22 13.29
CA GLY A 105 -16.91 5.58 12.31
C GLY A 105 -17.12 7.10 12.13
N GLN A 106 -16.23 7.95 12.66
CA GLN A 106 -16.33 9.41 12.55
C GLN A 106 -15.63 9.88 11.27
N LEU A 107 -16.19 9.47 10.12
CA LEU A 107 -15.52 9.56 8.82
C LEU A 107 -15.22 11.00 8.38
N GLU A 108 -16.08 11.97 8.68
CA GLU A 108 -15.84 13.38 8.35
C GLU A 108 -14.61 13.91 9.09
N LYS A 109 -14.48 13.59 10.38
CA LYS A 109 -13.32 14.00 11.18
C LYS A 109 -12.06 13.30 10.70
N ALA A 110 -12.12 11.99 10.47
CA ALA A 110 -11.01 11.22 9.94
C ALA A 110 -10.47 11.85 8.65
N THR A 111 -11.37 12.12 7.70
CA THR A 111 -11.03 12.68 6.39
C THR A 111 -10.47 14.09 6.49
N GLN A 112 -10.95 14.91 7.42
CA GLN A 112 -10.36 16.22 7.69
C GLN A 112 -8.90 16.10 8.18
N HIS A 113 -8.60 15.13 9.04
CA HIS A 113 -7.24 14.90 9.54
C HIS A 113 -6.33 14.37 8.43
N PHE A 114 -6.81 13.44 7.61
CA PHE A 114 -6.06 12.94 6.45
C PHE A 114 -5.76 14.05 5.46
N ARG A 115 -6.73 14.94 5.19
CA ARG A 115 -6.51 16.12 4.33
C ARG A 115 -5.40 17.01 4.88
N ILE A 116 -5.40 17.30 6.19
CA ILE A 116 -4.35 18.11 6.82
C ILE A 116 -2.98 17.43 6.64
N GLY A 117 -2.90 16.11 6.88
CA GLY A 117 -1.68 15.34 6.63
C GLY A 117 -1.22 15.43 5.18
N ALA A 118 -2.13 15.24 4.23
CA ALA A 118 -1.85 15.30 2.79
C ALA A 118 -1.34 16.68 2.35
N GLU A 119 -2.00 17.75 2.79
CA GLU A 119 -1.61 19.14 2.50
C GLU A 119 -0.25 19.51 3.11
N LYS A 120 0.15 18.82 4.19
CA LYS A 120 1.45 18.98 4.85
C LYS A 120 2.55 18.11 4.25
N GLY A 121 2.27 17.35 3.20
CA GLY A 121 3.28 16.50 2.55
C GLY A 121 3.44 15.11 3.19
N ASN A 122 2.55 14.69 4.09
CA ASN A 122 2.65 13.38 4.71
C ASN A 122 2.16 12.27 3.75
N PRO A 123 2.98 11.26 3.41
CA PRO A 123 2.61 10.24 2.44
C PRO A 123 1.41 9.38 2.87
N ILE A 124 1.29 9.04 4.16
CA ILE A 124 0.14 8.28 4.69
C ILE A 124 -1.11 9.16 4.64
N GLY A 125 -1.01 10.43 5.00
CA GLY A 125 -2.09 11.40 4.88
C GLY A 125 -2.58 11.53 3.44
N MET A 126 -1.67 11.60 2.45
CA MET A 126 -2.01 11.60 1.03
C MET A 126 -2.73 10.31 0.61
N PHE A 127 -2.22 9.15 1.00
CA PHE A 127 -2.84 7.86 0.70
C PHE A 127 -4.27 7.80 1.27
N LEU A 128 -4.43 7.99 2.58
CA LEU A 128 -5.73 7.88 3.26
C LEU A 128 -6.72 8.93 2.75
N TYR A 129 -6.28 10.16 2.49
CA TYR A 129 -7.14 11.17 1.91
C TYR A 129 -7.56 10.84 0.48
N GLY A 130 -6.63 10.29 -0.33
CA GLY A 130 -6.93 9.80 -1.67
C GLY A 130 -7.98 8.70 -1.67
N VAL A 131 -7.88 7.73 -0.77
CA VAL A 131 -8.88 6.66 -0.59
C VAL A 131 -10.22 7.24 -0.13
N SER A 132 -10.23 8.17 0.85
CA SER A 132 -11.46 8.84 1.28
C SER A 132 -12.17 9.55 0.13
N LEU A 133 -11.44 10.27 -0.73
CA LEU A 133 -12.00 10.94 -1.91
C LEU A 133 -12.54 9.96 -2.95
N ARG A 134 -11.92 8.78 -3.12
CA ARG A 134 -12.37 7.75 -4.05
C ARG A 134 -13.72 7.17 -3.63
N HIS A 135 -13.85 6.83 -2.35
CA HIS A 135 -15.04 6.14 -1.83
C HIS A 135 -16.09 7.09 -1.27
N GLY A 136 -15.76 8.38 -1.08
CA GLY A 136 -16.65 9.36 -0.46
C GLY A 136 -16.76 9.20 1.05
N TRP A 137 -15.73 8.68 1.72
CA TRP A 137 -15.71 8.59 3.18
C TRP A 137 -15.64 10.00 3.78
N GLY A 138 -16.67 10.40 4.52
CA GLY A 138 -16.73 11.69 5.22
C GLY A 138 -16.58 12.93 4.31
N CYS A 139 -16.69 12.77 2.99
CA CYS A 139 -16.50 13.84 2.02
C CYS A 139 -17.21 13.52 0.69
N LYS A 140 -17.34 14.53 -0.18
CA LYS A 140 -17.85 14.30 -1.53
C LYS A 140 -16.83 13.52 -2.35
N LYS A 141 -17.29 12.44 -3.00
CA LYS A 141 -16.48 11.65 -3.93
C LYS A 141 -15.84 12.53 -5.01
N ASN A 142 -14.54 12.32 -5.24
CA ASN A 142 -13.75 13.02 -6.26
C ASN A 142 -12.61 12.11 -6.74
N GLU A 143 -12.86 11.34 -7.80
CA GLU A 143 -11.91 10.36 -8.33
C GLU A 143 -10.64 11.00 -8.91
N HIS A 144 -10.76 12.20 -9.50
CA HIS A 144 -9.61 12.90 -10.08
C HIS A 144 -8.63 13.36 -9.00
N ALA A 145 -9.14 14.01 -7.94
CA ALA A 145 -8.29 14.39 -6.80
C ALA A 145 -7.76 13.14 -6.07
N ALA A 146 -8.57 12.09 -5.94
CA ALA A 146 -8.14 10.82 -5.37
C ALA A 146 -6.92 10.25 -6.11
N PHE A 147 -7.00 10.18 -7.44
CA PHE A 147 -5.89 9.71 -8.28
C PHE A 147 -4.61 10.53 -8.05
N GLN A 148 -4.71 11.85 -8.02
CA GLN A 148 -3.56 12.73 -7.79
C GLN A 148 -2.91 12.51 -6.41
N TYR A 149 -3.69 12.34 -5.34
CA TYR A 149 -3.14 12.10 -4.01
C TYR A 149 -2.52 10.71 -3.87
N LEU A 150 -3.14 9.69 -4.46
CA LEU A 150 -2.57 8.34 -4.50
C LEU A 150 -1.27 8.29 -5.31
N GLN A 151 -1.21 9.06 -6.41
CA GLN A 151 0.02 9.22 -7.19
C GLN A 151 1.14 9.82 -6.34
N LYS A 152 0.88 10.94 -5.66
CA LYS A 152 1.88 11.58 -4.79
C LYS A 152 2.34 10.66 -3.66
N ALA A 153 1.41 9.91 -3.05
CA ALA A 153 1.76 8.93 -2.02
C ALA A 153 2.67 7.83 -2.57
N ALA A 154 2.37 7.28 -3.75
CA ALA A 154 3.19 6.27 -4.40
C ALA A 154 4.58 6.78 -4.82
N GLU A 155 4.70 8.04 -5.25
CA GLU A 155 5.99 8.67 -5.59
C GLU A 155 6.93 8.69 -4.37
N HIS A 156 6.43 9.07 -3.18
CA HIS A 156 7.18 8.97 -1.93
C HIS A 156 7.63 7.52 -1.63
N ALA A 157 6.78 6.53 -1.92
CA ALA A 157 7.14 5.13 -1.74
C ALA A 157 8.33 4.71 -2.63
N VAL A 158 8.39 5.20 -3.86
CA VAL A 158 9.46 4.85 -4.82
C VAL A 158 10.79 5.49 -4.44
N GLU A 159 10.77 6.75 -3.98
CA GLU A 159 11.96 7.43 -3.45
C GLU A 159 12.56 6.68 -2.26
N ASP A 160 11.72 6.16 -1.37
CA ASP A 160 12.13 5.36 -0.21
C ASP A 160 12.60 3.95 -0.60
N LEU A 161 11.97 3.31 -1.59
CA LEU A 161 12.36 2.00 -2.11
C LEU A 161 13.71 2.03 -2.86
N ALA A 162 14.08 3.16 -3.49
CA ALA A 162 15.40 3.35 -4.09
C ALA A 162 16.51 3.50 -3.02
N ASN A 163 16.16 3.95 -1.81
CA ASN A 163 17.08 4.25 -0.71
C ASN A 163 17.17 3.16 0.39
N ILE A 164 16.65 1.95 0.12
CA ILE A 164 16.43 0.82 1.06
C ILE A 164 17.61 0.43 1.97
N LYS A 165 18.84 0.90 1.77
CA LYS A 165 19.94 0.55 2.67
C LYS A 165 19.94 1.26 4.01
N ASN A 166 19.31 2.42 4.20
CA ASN A 166 19.29 3.07 5.51
C ASN A 166 18.08 4.02 5.69
N THR A 167 17.20 3.66 6.62
CA THR A 167 16.28 4.57 7.33
C THR A 167 14.90 4.79 6.71
N VAL A 168 13.97 3.89 7.04
CA VAL A 168 12.63 4.30 7.47
C VAL A 168 12.31 3.51 8.73
N ASN A 169 12.25 4.21 9.86
CA ASN A 169 11.66 3.66 11.06
C ASN A 169 10.14 3.51 10.82
N ALA A 170 9.63 2.34 11.20
CA ALA A 170 8.23 1.91 11.28
C ALA A 170 7.67 1.15 10.07
N SER A 171 7.49 -0.16 10.28
CA SER A 171 6.88 -1.13 9.37
C SER A 171 5.45 -0.82 8.92
N ALA A 172 4.74 0.11 9.58
CA ALA A 172 3.39 0.52 9.21
C ALA A 172 3.41 1.34 7.91
N SER A 173 4.15 2.45 7.86
CA SER A 173 4.23 3.33 6.68
C SER A 173 4.51 2.60 5.35
N LYS A 174 5.24 1.48 5.38
CA LYS A 174 5.53 0.67 4.19
C LYS A 174 4.29 -0.02 3.62
N GLY A 175 3.39 -0.55 4.44
CA GLY A 175 2.19 -1.27 3.97
C GLY A 175 1.23 -0.33 3.25
N GLU A 176 0.93 0.81 3.87
CA GLU A 176 0.04 1.84 3.36
C GLU A 176 0.55 2.42 2.04
N LEU A 177 1.87 2.59 1.91
CA LEU A 177 2.50 3.05 0.67
C LEU A 177 2.44 2.01 -0.44
N ILE A 178 2.60 0.71 -0.12
CA ILE A 178 2.38 -0.37 -1.09
C ILE A 178 0.91 -0.39 -1.54
N MET A 179 -0.03 -0.16 -0.61
CA MET A 179 -1.46 -0.08 -0.91
C MET A 179 -1.76 1.09 -1.85
N ALA A 180 -1.08 2.24 -1.71
CA ALA A 180 -1.21 3.36 -2.65
C ALA A 180 -0.80 2.97 -4.09
N ILE A 181 0.26 2.18 -4.24
CA ILE A 181 0.70 1.65 -5.54
C ILE A 181 -0.36 0.70 -6.12
N TYR A 182 -0.92 -0.19 -5.30
CA TYR A 182 -2.01 -1.07 -5.72
C TYR A 182 -3.25 -0.28 -6.18
N GLU A 183 -3.67 0.72 -5.40
CA GLU A 183 -4.82 1.58 -5.72
C GLU A 183 -4.64 2.39 -7.01
N LEU A 184 -3.41 2.74 -7.39
CA LEU A 184 -3.12 3.28 -8.73
C LEU A 184 -3.38 2.26 -9.82
N GLY A 185 -2.98 1.00 -9.63
CA GLY A 185 -3.28 -0.09 -10.54
C GLY A 185 -4.79 -0.26 -10.75
N VAL A 186 -5.57 -0.23 -9.66
CA VAL A 186 -7.04 -0.26 -9.70
C VAL A 186 -7.59 0.97 -10.45
N SER A 187 -7.01 2.14 -10.23
CA SER A 187 -7.42 3.38 -10.94
C SER A 187 -7.30 3.22 -12.45
N PHE A 188 -6.16 2.73 -12.93
CA PHE A 188 -5.94 2.50 -14.36
C PHE A 188 -6.81 1.38 -14.91
N ARG A 189 -7.11 0.35 -14.11
CA ARG A 189 -8.01 -0.75 -14.51
C ARG A 189 -9.43 -0.25 -14.77
N HIS A 190 -9.93 0.66 -13.94
CA HIS A 190 -11.32 1.16 -14.00
C HIS A 190 -11.47 2.54 -14.64
N GLY A 191 -10.39 3.30 -14.84
CA GLY A 191 -10.44 4.68 -15.31
C GLY A 191 -10.87 5.69 -14.23
N TRP A 192 -10.61 5.39 -12.95
CA TRP A 192 -10.96 6.31 -11.87
C TRP A 192 -9.98 7.48 -11.81
N GLY A 193 -10.47 8.67 -12.15
CA GLY A 193 -9.68 9.90 -12.15
C GLY A 193 -8.62 10.01 -13.25
N CYS A 194 -8.50 8.98 -14.10
CA CYS A 194 -7.51 8.84 -15.17
C CYS A 194 -8.10 8.06 -16.36
N LYS A 195 -7.40 8.03 -17.50
CA LYS A 195 -7.79 7.20 -18.64
C LYS A 195 -7.53 5.72 -18.31
N LYS A 196 -8.53 4.87 -18.56
CA LYS A 196 -8.39 3.41 -18.43
C LYS A 196 -7.23 2.89 -19.27
N ASN A 197 -6.33 2.12 -18.66
CA ASN A 197 -5.15 1.55 -19.29
C ASN A 197 -4.78 0.23 -18.59
N LYS A 198 -5.00 -0.91 -19.28
CA LYS A 198 -4.79 -2.23 -18.67
C LYS A 198 -3.30 -2.53 -18.49
N GLU A 199 -2.45 -2.06 -19.40
CA GLU A 199 -1.00 -2.24 -19.35
C GLU A 199 -0.40 -1.48 -18.14
N SER A 200 -0.82 -0.24 -17.92
CA SER A 200 -0.43 0.52 -16.73
C SER A 200 -0.93 -0.14 -15.45
N ALA A 201 -2.18 -0.63 -15.42
CA ALA A 201 -2.70 -1.36 -14.27
C ALA A 201 -1.81 -2.56 -13.91
N VAL A 202 -1.44 -3.38 -14.90
CA VAL A 202 -0.53 -4.52 -14.71
C VAL A 202 0.84 -4.11 -14.19
N GLN A 203 1.40 -2.99 -14.65
CA GLN A 203 2.68 -2.50 -14.15
C GLN A 203 2.61 -2.17 -12.67
N PHE A 204 1.58 -1.43 -12.23
CA PHE A 204 1.39 -1.08 -10.82
C PHE A 204 1.08 -2.30 -9.95
N PHE A 205 0.21 -3.21 -10.42
CA PHE A 205 -0.04 -4.48 -9.74
C PHE A 205 1.23 -5.31 -9.58
N LYS A 206 2.09 -5.35 -10.59
CA LYS A 206 3.38 -6.04 -10.50
C LYS A 206 4.28 -5.44 -9.43
N ILE A 207 4.39 -4.11 -9.37
CA ILE A 207 5.19 -3.44 -8.35
C ILE A 207 4.67 -3.78 -6.95
N ALA A 208 3.37 -3.59 -6.69
CA ALA A 208 2.79 -3.90 -5.38
C ALA A 208 2.89 -5.40 -5.02
N ALA A 209 2.63 -6.29 -5.98
CA ALA A 209 2.73 -7.74 -5.78
C ALA A 209 4.16 -8.22 -5.46
N ASP A 210 5.16 -7.61 -6.09
CA ASP A 210 6.57 -7.90 -5.83
C ASP A 210 7.04 -7.29 -4.49
N LEU A 211 6.38 -6.24 -4.01
CA LEU A 211 6.54 -5.67 -2.66
C LEU A 211 5.78 -6.44 -1.56
N GLY A 212 4.95 -7.40 -1.94
CA GLY A 212 4.32 -8.35 -1.02
C GLY A 212 2.80 -8.20 -0.88
N ASP A 213 2.17 -7.24 -1.55
CA ASP A 213 0.73 -7.03 -1.44
C ASP A 213 -0.08 -8.23 -1.98
N PRO A 214 -0.91 -8.89 -1.17
CA PRO A 214 -1.62 -10.08 -1.59
C PRO A 214 -2.78 -9.81 -2.54
N ASP A 215 -3.41 -8.63 -2.47
CA ASP A 215 -4.50 -8.25 -3.37
C ASP A 215 -3.95 -7.99 -4.78
N ALA A 216 -2.84 -7.26 -4.88
CA ALA A 216 -2.09 -7.07 -6.12
C ALA A 216 -1.58 -8.40 -6.69
N GLN A 217 -1.17 -9.36 -5.85
CA GLN A 217 -0.80 -10.71 -6.31
C GLN A 217 -1.99 -11.44 -6.93
N ASN A 218 -3.19 -11.35 -6.33
CA ASN A 218 -4.40 -11.93 -6.90
C ASN A 218 -4.78 -11.25 -8.22
N ASP A 219 -4.77 -9.92 -8.27
CA ASP A 219 -5.14 -9.16 -9.47
C ASP A 219 -4.14 -9.35 -10.61
N LEU A 220 -2.84 -9.43 -10.30
CA LEU A 220 -1.84 -9.76 -11.30
C LEU A 220 -1.98 -11.20 -11.78
N GLY A 221 -2.29 -12.13 -10.88
CA GLY A 221 -2.63 -13.51 -11.23
C GLY A 221 -3.80 -13.58 -12.21
N HIS A 222 -4.84 -12.78 -11.97
CA HIS A 222 -5.99 -12.64 -12.84
C HIS A 222 -5.63 -12.06 -14.21
N CYS A 223 -4.82 -11.00 -14.23
CA CYS A 223 -4.33 -10.40 -15.47
C CYS A 223 -3.59 -11.42 -16.34
N TYR A 224 -2.70 -12.24 -15.74
CA TYR A 224 -2.03 -13.32 -16.47
C TYR A 224 -2.95 -14.47 -16.88
N TYR A 225 -3.99 -14.78 -16.10
CA TYR A 225 -4.92 -15.87 -16.43
C TYR A 225 -5.82 -15.53 -17.63
N HIS A 226 -6.28 -14.28 -17.72
CA HIS A 226 -7.14 -13.79 -18.80
C HIS A 226 -6.39 -13.08 -19.93
N GLY A 227 -5.13 -12.69 -19.72
CA GLY A 227 -4.37 -11.88 -20.67
C GLY A 227 -4.81 -10.41 -20.72
N GLN A 228 -5.19 -9.83 -19.58
CA GLN A 228 -5.67 -8.44 -19.49
C GLN A 228 -4.48 -7.48 -19.31
N GLY A 229 -4.14 -6.70 -20.34
CA GLY A 229 -3.00 -5.77 -20.30
C GLY A 229 -1.63 -6.44 -20.33
N VAL A 230 -1.60 -7.77 -20.50
CA VAL A 230 -0.41 -8.61 -20.51
C VAL A 230 -0.72 -9.89 -21.27
N LYS A 231 0.30 -10.52 -21.88
CA LYS A 231 0.14 -11.82 -22.53
C LYS A 231 -0.30 -12.87 -21.51
N LYS A 232 -1.33 -13.64 -21.85
CA LYS A 232 -1.79 -14.76 -21.03
C LYS A 232 -0.66 -15.74 -20.72
N ASP A 233 -0.48 -16.05 -19.44
CA ASP A 233 0.55 -16.95 -18.92
C ASP A 233 0.03 -17.67 -17.66
N LEU A 234 -0.38 -18.93 -17.82
CA LEU A 234 -0.94 -19.71 -16.71
C LEU A 234 0.09 -20.09 -15.64
N TYR A 235 1.38 -20.14 -15.99
CA TYR A 235 2.43 -20.38 -15.03
C TYR A 235 2.59 -19.16 -14.11
N LEU A 236 2.66 -17.95 -14.70
CA LEU A 236 2.73 -16.72 -13.91
C LEU A 236 1.46 -16.47 -13.10
N ALA A 237 0.29 -16.76 -13.67
CA ALA A 237 -0.98 -16.71 -12.93
C ALA A 237 -0.94 -17.61 -11.68
N ALA A 238 -0.61 -18.90 -11.86
CA ALA A 238 -0.48 -19.83 -10.73
C ALA A 238 0.58 -19.37 -9.72
N LYS A 239 1.72 -18.86 -10.18
CA LYS A 239 2.79 -18.35 -9.31
C LYS A 239 2.29 -17.23 -8.39
N TYR A 240 1.58 -16.23 -8.92
CA TYR A 240 1.11 -15.09 -8.12
C TYR A 240 -0.09 -15.48 -7.23
N TYR A 241 -1.03 -16.29 -7.71
CA TYR A 241 -2.09 -16.83 -6.85
C TYR A 241 -1.57 -17.65 -5.67
N ARG A 242 -0.55 -18.50 -5.89
CA ARG A 242 0.10 -19.23 -4.80
C ARG A 242 0.84 -18.31 -3.82
N LYS A 243 1.30 -17.13 -4.26
CA LYS A 243 1.89 -16.14 -3.33
C LYS A 243 0.80 -15.55 -2.42
N ALA A 244 -0.35 -15.16 -2.99
CA ALA A 244 -1.47 -14.61 -2.22
C ALA A 244 -2.04 -15.66 -1.24
N ASP A 245 -2.21 -16.90 -1.69
CA ASP A 245 -2.70 -18.03 -0.89
C ASP A 245 -1.82 -18.30 0.35
N LYS A 246 -0.49 -18.23 0.20
CA LYS A 246 0.46 -18.35 1.33
C LYS A 246 0.32 -17.24 2.38
N GLN A 247 -0.28 -16.11 2.01
CA GLN A 247 -0.58 -15.00 2.90
C GLN A 247 -2.01 -15.05 3.45
N GLY A 248 -2.75 -16.13 3.19
CA GLY A 248 -4.15 -16.29 3.62
C GLY A 248 -5.18 -15.67 2.69
N GLN A 249 -4.76 -15.07 1.57
CA GLN A 249 -5.64 -14.43 0.58
C GLN A 249 -5.89 -15.33 -0.64
N GLY A 250 -6.10 -16.62 -0.39
CA GLY A 250 -6.40 -17.59 -1.45
C GLY A 250 -7.81 -17.39 -2.00
N ILE A 251 -7.97 -17.54 -3.32
CA ILE A 251 -9.28 -17.49 -3.97
C ILE A 251 -9.93 -18.88 -3.91
N MET A 252 -11.16 -18.96 -3.39
CA MET A 252 -11.95 -20.19 -3.38
C MET A 252 -12.10 -20.79 -4.80
N GLY A 253 -11.98 -22.11 -4.93
CA GLY A 253 -12.08 -22.80 -6.22
C GLY A 253 -10.82 -22.74 -7.09
N ASN A 254 -9.74 -22.07 -6.65
CA ASN A 254 -8.51 -21.91 -7.42
C ASN A 254 -7.56 -23.14 -7.35
N SER A 255 -8.09 -24.35 -7.14
CA SER A 255 -7.28 -25.57 -6.91
C SER A 255 -6.38 -25.95 -8.09
N TRP A 256 -6.70 -25.48 -9.29
CA TRP A 256 -5.90 -25.72 -10.49
C TRP A 256 -4.48 -25.18 -10.35
N ILE A 257 -4.27 -24.12 -9.54
CA ILE A 257 -2.95 -23.52 -9.36
C ILE A 257 -1.95 -24.52 -8.84
N TRP A 258 -2.34 -25.61 -8.17
CA TRP A 258 -1.43 -26.61 -7.60
C TRP A 258 -1.12 -27.79 -8.53
N LYS A 259 -1.68 -27.81 -9.75
CA LYS A 259 -1.43 -28.90 -10.70
C LYS A 259 0.02 -28.81 -11.25
N PRO A 260 0.75 -29.94 -11.36
CA PRO A 260 2.16 -29.93 -11.78
C PRO A 260 2.44 -29.26 -13.12
N LYS A 261 1.47 -29.28 -14.04
CA LYS A 261 1.58 -28.62 -15.35
C LYS A 261 1.68 -27.09 -15.30
N TYR A 262 1.45 -26.47 -14.14
CA TYR A 262 1.61 -25.03 -13.91
C TYR A 262 2.77 -24.73 -12.95
N ASP A 263 3.66 -25.69 -12.72
CA ASP A 263 4.93 -25.44 -12.06
C ASP A 263 5.93 -24.80 -13.02
N LYS A 264 7.07 -24.35 -12.46
CA LYS A 264 8.12 -23.69 -13.22
C LYS A 264 8.51 -24.56 -14.43
N PRO A 265 8.51 -24.01 -15.66
CA PRO A 265 8.99 -24.74 -16.83
C PRO A 265 10.39 -25.30 -16.55
N LYS A 266 10.59 -26.59 -16.82
CA LYS A 266 11.88 -27.25 -16.70
C LYS A 266 12.81 -26.79 -17.81
#